data_AF-A0A449B6R3-F1
#
_entry.id   AF-A0A449B6R3-F1
#
_cell.length_a   1.000
_cell.length_b   1.000
_cell.length_c   1.000
_cell.angle_alpha   90.00
_cell.angle_beta   90.00
_cell.angle_gamma   90.00
#
_symmetry.space_group_name_H-M   'P 1'
#
loop_
_entity.id
_entity.type
_entity.pdbx_description
1 polymer ?
#
loop_
_entity_poly.entity_id
_entity_poly.type
_entity_poly.pdbx_seq_one_letter_code
_entity_poly.pdbx_strand_id
1 'polypeptide(L)'
;MSCFILEINALIYNFFMIETVKNTQHKILNFIGQIVWINAKITTENKRNLKKFKTFKLGYAFLIIFACLISFANLFVPAGENSSTAAKVVISSAQIPVFFIFVGDYVLHLMTYHLHYKKKNAFHTYLKFFISYYSIVAFLCILASINLISLFANINDIDKKVLDFFNALGMVRILRLLIVLQIFAPFAIIFRVFKDQSKVLINVFVLVIVLIVLFALVIWNAEVSHYNEQVNEFVNANLNGMSFEEAKVALQNHPDYPQFPSNSVSNFGNSLYFTTITLTTIGYGDFSPQSPTAKIIVIVISIVGIALIAIPSGVIAGSFLQQMQNKITQKQGEKHND
;
A
#
# COMPACT_ATOMS: atom_id res chain seq x y z
N MET A 1 22.32 -43.84 -51.35
CA MET A 1 23.19 -42.81 -50.74
C MET A 1 22.58 -41.40 -50.77
N SER A 2 21.94 -41.01 -51.87
CA SER A 2 21.31 -39.69 -52.06
C SER A 2 20.10 -39.39 -51.15
N CYS A 3 19.30 -40.40 -50.78
CA CYS A 3 18.13 -40.20 -49.91
C CYS A 3 18.51 -39.91 -48.44
N PHE A 4 19.60 -40.51 -47.95
CA PHE A 4 20.09 -40.33 -46.57
C PHE A 4 20.71 -38.92 -46.35
N ILE A 5 21.29 -38.33 -47.39
CA ILE A 5 21.86 -36.98 -47.34
C ILE A 5 20.75 -35.91 -47.29
N LEU A 6 19.59 -36.16 -47.90
CA LEU A 6 18.42 -35.28 -47.86
C LEU A 6 17.77 -35.22 -46.46
N GLU A 7 17.66 -36.35 -45.77
CA GLU A 7 17.11 -36.40 -44.40
C GLU A 7 18.02 -35.70 -43.38
N ILE A 8 19.34 -35.88 -43.49
CA ILE A 8 20.32 -35.21 -42.61
C ILE A 8 20.29 -33.69 -42.83
N ASN A 9 20.20 -33.22 -44.08
CA ASN A 9 20.09 -31.79 -44.37
C ASN A 9 18.78 -31.18 -43.85
N ALA A 10 17.66 -31.90 -43.90
CA ALA A 10 16.39 -31.44 -43.33
C ALA A 10 16.43 -31.35 -41.79
N LEU A 11 17.14 -32.27 -41.12
CA LEU A 11 17.34 -32.27 -39.67
C LEU A 11 18.24 -31.12 -39.22
N ILE A 12 19.31 -30.84 -39.97
CA ILE A 12 20.21 -29.70 -39.72
C ILE A 12 19.48 -28.37 -39.93
N TYR A 13 18.65 -28.27 -40.99
CA TYR A 13 17.87 -27.06 -41.25
C TYR A 13 16.82 -26.82 -40.17
N ASN A 14 16.10 -27.86 -39.73
CA ASN A 14 15.15 -27.76 -38.62
C ASN A 14 15.84 -27.40 -37.31
N PHE A 15 17.01 -27.99 -37.01
CA PHE A 15 17.80 -27.63 -35.83
C PHE A 15 18.25 -26.17 -35.87
N PHE A 16 18.79 -25.70 -37.00
CA PHE A 16 19.23 -24.32 -37.18
C PHE A 16 18.07 -23.32 -37.15
N MET A 17 16.89 -23.68 -37.70
CA MET A 17 15.66 -22.89 -37.60
C MET A 17 15.15 -22.81 -36.15
N ILE A 18 15.19 -23.91 -35.40
CA ILE A 18 14.82 -23.91 -33.98
C ILE A 18 15.79 -23.04 -33.16
N GLU A 19 17.08 -23.07 -33.48
CA GLU A 19 18.12 -22.29 -32.77
C GLU A 19 18.04 -20.79 -33.11
N THR A 20 17.78 -20.44 -34.36
CA THR A 20 17.54 -19.05 -34.80
C THR A 20 16.23 -18.49 -34.27
N VAL A 21 15.16 -19.28 -34.20
CA VAL A 21 13.89 -18.89 -33.55
C VAL A 21 14.09 -18.69 -32.05
N LYS A 22 14.78 -19.59 -31.35
CA LYS A 22 15.11 -19.41 -29.91
C LYS A 22 15.95 -18.15 -29.67
N ASN A 23 16.95 -17.89 -30.51
CA ASN A 23 17.79 -16.69 -30.41
C ASN A 23 16.98 -15.40 -30.65
N THR A 24 16.06 -15.42 -31.61
CA THR A 24 15.16 -14.29 -31.90
C THR A 24 14.14 -14.06 -30.78
N GLN A 25 13.54 -15.13 -30.24
CA GLN A 25 12.66 -15.07 -29.07
C GLN A 25 13.39 -14.54 -27.84
N HIS A 26 14.63 -14.96 -27.57
CA HIS A 26 15.43 -14.42 -26.48
C HIS A 26 15.72 -12.93 -26.65
N LYS A 27 16.00 -12.45 -27.88
CA LYS A 27 16.20 -11.03 -28.16
C LYS A 27 14.91 -10.23 -27.94
N ILE A 28 13.77 -10.71 -28.41
CA ILE A 28 12.46 -10.07 -28.23
C ILE A 28 12.06 -10.06 -26.75
N LEU A 29 12.22 -11.16 -26.03
CA LEU A 29 11.85 -11.26 -24.62
C LEU A 29 12.75 -10.39 -23.72
N ASN A 30 14.03 -10.26 -24.08
CA ASN A 30 14.95 -9.32 -23.42
C ASN A 30 14.59 -7.86 -23.73
N PHE A 31 14.19 -7.57 -24.97
CA PHE A 31 13.67 -6.25 -25.37
C PHE A 31 12.43 -5.87 -24.55
N ILE A 32 11.45 -6.78 -24.46
CA ILE A 32 10.23 -6.60 -23.66
C ILE A 32 10.59 -6.46 -22.18
N GLY A 33 11.49 -7.29 -21.66
CA GLY A 33 11.94 -7.21 -20.27
C GLY A 33 12.53 -5.86 -19.90
N GLN A 34 13.27 -5.21 -20.80
CA GLN A 34 13.83 -3.87 -20.56
C GLN A 34 12.77 -2.75 -20.54
N ILE A 35 11.66 -2.94 -21.25
CA ILE A 35 10.51 -2.02 -21.28
C ILE A 35 9.68 -2.19 -20.01
N VAL A 36 9.29 -3.43 -19.72
CA VAL A 36 8.39 -3.82 -18.64
C VAL A 36 9.01 -3.54 -17.27
N TRP A 37 10.28 -3.86 -17.07
CA TRP A 37 10.97 -3.61 -15.81
C TRP A 37 11.53 -2.18 -15.75
N ILE A 38 10.93 -1.31 -14.92
CA ILE A 38 11.37 0.08 -14.73
C ILE A 38 12.86 0.17 -14.36
N ASN A 39 13.34 -0.74 -13.52
CA ASN A 39 14.73 -0.74 -13.01
C ASN A 39 15.74 -1.48 -13.91
N ALA A 40 15.34 -2.04 -15.06
CA ALA A 40 16.27 -2.72 -15.95
C ALA A 40 17.28 -1.72 -16.54
N LYS A 41 18.58 -2.01 -16.36
CA LYS A 41 19.67 -1.25 -16.99
C LYS A 41 19.61 -1.49 -18.49
N ILE A 42 19.43 -0.42 -19.26
CA ILE A 42 19.39 -0.51 -20.72
C ILE A 42 20.81 -0.82 -21.21
N THR A 43 21.01 -1.99 -21.80
CA THR A 43 22.33 -2.47 -22.27
C THR A 43 22.63 -2.10 -23.72
N THR A 44 21.87 -1.20 -24.34
CA THR A 44 22.11 -0.84 -25.75
C THR A 44 23.18 0.24 -25.93
N GLU A 45 24.22 -0.08 -26.70
CA GLU A 45 25.33 0.83 -27.06
C GLU A 45 24.93 1.89 -28.11
N ASN A 46 23.86 1.64 -28.89
CA ASN A 46 23.42 2.54 -29.95
C ASN A 46 22.47 3.65 -29.45
N LYS A 47 22.93 4.92 -29.50
CA LYS A 47 22.15 6.12 -29.09
C LYS A 47 20.79 6.27 -29.78
N ARG A 48 20.63 5.86 -31.05
CA ARG A 48 19.36 5.97 -31.79
C ARG A 48 18.33 4.94 -31.31
N ASN A 49 18.79 3.73 -31.03
CA ASN A 49 17.96 2.68 -30.44
C ASN A 49 17.58 3.03 -29.00
N LEU A 50 18.51 3.60 -28.22
CA LEU A 50 18.27 4.05 -26.85
C LEU A 50 17.11 5.07 -26.75
N LYS A 51 17.02 6.04 -27.67
CA LYS A 51 15.88 6.99 -27.72
C LYS A 51 14.56 6.26 -27.97
N LYS A 52 14.51 5.36 -28.96
CA LYS A 52 13.33 4.55 -29.24
C LYS A 52 12.90 3.73 -28.02
N PHE A 53 13.85 3.07 -27.35
CA PHE A 53 13.59 2.30 -26.12
C PHE A 53 12.95 3.15 -25.02
N LYS A 54 13.47 4.36 -24.78
CA LYS A 54 12.89 5.28 -23.78
C LYS A 54 11.47 5.69 -24.15
N THR A 55 11.18 5.97 -25.43
CA THR A 55 9.83 6.32 -25.89
C THR A 55 8.84 5.17 -25.69
N PHE A 56 9.21 3.94 -26.05
CA PHE A 56 8.35 2.77 -25.82
C PHE A 56 8.09 2.51 -24.33
N LYS A 57 9.12 2.63 -23.50
CA LYS A 57 9.00 2.49 -22.05
C LYS A 57 8.08 3.55 -21.44
N LEU A 58 8.18 4.79 -21.90
CA LEU A 58 7.29 5.86 -21.48
C LEU A 58 5.85 5.62 -21.93
N GLY A 59 5.65 5.19 -23.19
CA GLY A 59 4.33 4.86 -23.71
C GLY A 59 3.64 3.73 -22.94
N TYR A 60 4.38 2.67 -22.60
CA TYR A 60 3.89 1.58 -21.75
C TYR A 60 3.46 2.09 -20.37
N ALA A 61 4.30 2.90 -19.72
CA ALA A 61 3.99 3.50 -18.43
C ALA A 61 2.71 4.34 -18.49
N PHE A 62 2.55 5.18 -19.51
CA PHE A 62 1.32 5.97 -19.72
C PHE A 62 0.08 5.11 -19.89
N LEU A 63 0.18 4.00 -20.64
CA LEU A 63 -0.92 3.07 -20.84
C LEU A 63 -1.39 2.47 -19.52
N ILE A 64 -0.45 2.00 -18.68
CA ILE A 64 -0.78 1.44 -17.35
C ILE A 64 -1.38 2.52 -16.44
N ILE A 65 -0.79 3.73 -16.40
CA ILE A 65 -1.32 4.84 -15.60
C ILE A 65 -2.75 5.19 -16.02
N PHE A 66 -3.01 5.28 -17.32
CA PHE A 66 -4.34 5.57 -17.85
C PHE A 66 -5.36 4.47 -17.49
N ALA A 67 -4.97 3.21 -17.60
CA ALA A 67 -5.80 2.08 -17.17
C ALA A 67 -6.10 2.11 -15.66
N CYS A 68 -5.12 2.47 -14.83
CA CYS A 68 -5.30 2.69 -13.39
C CYS A 68 -6.27 3.83 -13.10
N LEU A 69 -6.15 4.96 -13.80
CA LEU A 69 -7.05 6.12 -13.62
C LEU A 69 -8.49 5.79 -14.00
N ILE A 70 -8.72 5.14 -15.14
CA ILE A 70 -10.06 4.66 -15.55
C ILE A 70 -10.63 3.71 -14.49
N SER A 71 -9.81 2.78 -14.01
CA SER A 71 -10.24 1.86 -12.96
C SER A 71 -10.63 2.58 -11.67
N PHE A 72 -9.86 3.59 -11.29
CA PHE A 72 -10.02 4.31 -10.03
C PHE A 72 -11.23 5.25 -10.07
N ALA A 73 -11.50 5.87 -11.22
CA ALA A 73 -12.67 6.73 -11.43
C ALA A 73 -14.00 6.03 -11.07
N ASN A 74 -14.09 4.71 -11.26
CA ASN A 74 -15.27 3.94 -10.87
C ASN A 74 -15.54 3.95 -9.34
N LEU A 75 -14.51 4.11 -8.51
CA LEU A 75 -14.71 4.15 -7.05
C LEU A 75 -15.53 5.37 -6.60
N PHE A 76 -15.46 6.47 -7.35
CA PHE A 76 -16.16 7.71 -7.02
C PHE A 76 -17.57 7.81 -7.57
N VAL A 77 -18.02 6.79 -8.31
CA VAL A 77 -19.39 6.75 -8.81
C VAL A 77 -20.24 6.18 -7.68
N PRO A 78 -21.15 6.98 -7.09
CA PRO A 78 -21.90 6.55 -5.93
C PRO A 78 -22.72 5.31 -6.26
N ALA A 79 -22.55 4.26 -5.45
CA ALA A 79 -23.39 3.07 -5.47
C ALA A 79 -24.78 3.44 -4.91
N GLY A 80 -25.57 4.18 -5.69
CA GLY A 80 -26.89 4.66 -5.30
C GLY A 80 -27.87 4.64 -6.47
N GLU A 81 -29.17 4.56 -6.14
CA GLU A 81 -30.31 4.50 -7.05
C GLU A 81 -30.37 5.68 -8.04
N ASN A 82 -29.77 6.82 -7.67
CA ASN A 82 -29.80 8.07 -8.45
C ASN A 82 -28.71 8.19 -9.53
N SER A 83 -27.91 7.15 -9.76
CA SER A 83 -26.91 7.17 -10.83
C SER A 83 -27.55 6.77 -12.17
N SER A 84 -27.35 7.61 -13.20
CA SER A 84 -27.93 7.37 -14.53
C SER A 84 -27.50 5.99 -15.06
N THR A 85 -28.46 5.22 -15.57
CA THR A 85 -28.20 3.88 -16.16
C THR A 85 -27.11 3.96 -17.24
N ALA A 86 -27.06 5.07 -17.97
CA ALA A 86 -26.01 5.36 -18.94
C ALA A 86 -24.60 5.42 -18.32
N ALA A 87 -24.44 6.07 -17.16
CA ALA A 87 -23.15 6.12 -16.47
C ALA A 87 -22.70 4.72 -16.05
N LYS A 88 -23.58 3.91 -15.43
CA LYS A 88 -23.26 2.53 -15.03
C LYS A 88 -22.78 1.66 -16.20
N VAL A 89 -23.43 1.80 -17.36
CA VAL A 89 -23.07 1.06 -18.58
C VAL A 89 -21.71 1.49 -19.12
N VAL A 90 -21.46 2.79 -19.25
CA VAL A 90 -20.17 3.34 -19.74
C VAL A 90 -19.02 2.94 -18.82
N ILE A 91 -19.25 2.97 -17.52
CA ILE A 91 -18.25 2.58 -16.53
C ILE A 91 -17.94 1.09 -16.64
N SER A 92 -18.97 0.24 -16.71
CA SER A 92 -18.81 -1.22 -16.80
C SER A 92 -18.10 -1.62 -18.09
N SER A 93 -18.42 -0.97 -19.21
CA SER A 93 -17.76 -1.24 -20.49
C SER A 93 -16.29 -0.80 -20.48
N ALA A 94 -15.94 0.31 -19.82
CA ALA A 94 -14.57 0.76 -19.65
C ALA A 94 -13.69 -0.18 -18.81
N GLN A 95 -14.29 -1.06 -17.98
CA GLN A 95 -13.54 -2.02 -17.16
C GLN A 95 -12.99 -3.20 -17.94
N ILE A 96 -13.66 -3.59 -19.03
CA ILE A 96 -13.27 -4.70 -19.90
C ILE A 96 -11.85 -4.48 -20.47
N PRO A 97 -11.54 -3.38 -21.19
CA PRO A 97 -10.19 -3.17 -21.71
C PRO A 97 -9.15 -3.03 -20.60
N VAL A 98 -9.51 -2.42 -19.47
CA VAL A 98 -8.63 -2.26 -18.31
C VAL A 98 -8.24 -3.63 -17.72
N PHE A 99 -9.17 -4.57 -17.63
CA PHE A 99 -8.89 -5.93 -17.19
C PHE A 99 -7.86 -6.61 -18.09
N PHE A 100 -8.04 -6.56 -19.41
CA PHE A 100 -7.09 -7.15 -20.35
C PHE A 100 -5.70 -6.51 -20.29
N ILE A 101 -5.63 -5.19 -20.08
CA ILE A 101 -4.37 -4.48 -19.88
C ILE A 101 -3.62 -5.02 -18.65
N PHE A 102 -4.30 -5.19 -17.51
CA PHE A 102 -3.66 -5.70 -16.29
C PHE A 102 -3.27 -7.17 -16.39
N VAL A 103 -4.11 -8.01 -17.01
CA VAL A 103 -3.76 -9.40 -17.28
C VAL A 103 -2.52 -9.46 -18.19
N GLY A 104 -2.48 -8.64 -19.23
CA GLY A 104 -1.32 -8.50 -20.11
C GLY A 104 -0.05 -8.06 -19.37
N ASP A 105 -0.15 -7.02 -18.53
CA ASP A 105 0.96 -6.53 -17.68
C ASP A 105 1.50 -7.63 -16.76
N TYR A 106 0.60 -8.39 -16.12
CA TYR A 106 0.97 -9.50 -15.24
C TYR A 106 1.68 -10.62 -15.99
N VAL A 107 1.13 -11.04 -17.14
CA VAL A 107 1.72 -12.09 -18.00
C VAL A 107 3.10 -11.65 -18.52
N LEU A 108 3.25 -10.40 -18.96
CA LEU A 108 4.52 -9.85 -19.41
C LEU A 108 5.58 -9.89 -18.29
N HIS A 109 5.23 -9.53 -17.07
CA HIS A 109 6.14 -9.62 -15.92
C HIS A 109 6.49 -11.08 -15.57
N LEU A 110 5.52 -11.99 -15.60
CA LEU A 110 5.76 -13.42 -15.37
C LEU A 110 6.73 -14.00 -16.41
N MET A 111 6.51 -13.72 -17.69
CA MET A 111 7.35 -14.21 -18.78
C MET A 111 8.78 -13.65 -18.73
N THR A 112 8.93 -12.37 -18.36
CA THR A 112 10.24 -11.69 -18.36
C THR A 112 11.01 -11.85 -17.04
N TYR A 113 10.38 -12.38 -15.98
CA TYR A 113 11.01 -12.52 -14.66
C TYR A 113 12.28 -13.37 -14.67
N HIS A 114 12.27 -14.48 -15.40
CA HIS A 114 13.43 -15.39 -15.48
C HIS A 114 14.66 -14.72 -16.10
N LEU A 115 14.48 -13.79 -17.03
CA LEU A 115 15.58 -13.06 -17.68
C LEU A 115 16.23 -12.04 -16.73
N HIS A 116 15.46 -11.50 -15.78
CA HIS A 116 15.93 -10.47 -14.86
C HIS A 116 16.72 -11.05 -13.69
N TYR A 117 16.36 -12.24 -13.21
CA TYR A 117 17.04 -12.93 -12.11
C TYR A 117 17.79 -14.17 -12.62
N LYS A 118 19.07 -14.00 -12.99
CA LYS A 118 20.01 -15.08 -13.36
C LYS A 118 20.31 -16.03 -12.19
N LYS A 119 19.36 -16.89 -11.80
CA LYS A 119 19.60 -18.03 -10.89
C LYS A 119 19.48 -19.36 -11.63
N LYS A 120 20.26 -20.37 -11.18
CA LYS A 120 20.47 -21.67 -11.84
C LYS A 120 19.20 -22.50 -12.10
N ASN A 121 18.13 -22.34 -11.31
CA ASN A 121 16.90 -23.16 -11.46
C ASN A 121 15.70 -22.30 -11.89
N ALA A 122 15.15 -22.60 -13.08
CA ALA A 122 14.01 -21.89 -13.66
C ALA A 122 12.74 -22.01 -12.79
N PHE A 123 12.41 -23.21 -12.30
CA PHE A 123 11.21 -23.45 -11.50
C PHE A 123 11.17 -22.64 -10.19
N HIS A 124 12.27 -22.65 -9.43
CA HIS A 124 12.36 -21.88 -8.19
C HIS A 124 12.27 -20.36 -8.43
N THR A 125 12.71 -19.92 -9.62
CA THR A 125 12.61 -18.52 -10.04
C THR A 125 11.14 -18.15 -10.28
N TYR A 126 10.36 -18.98 -10.97
CA TYR A 126 8.91 -18.74 -11.12
C TYR A 126 8.16 -18.76 -9.79
N LEU A 127 8.47 -19.69 -8.89
CA LEU A 127 7.81 -19.73 -7.58
C LEU A 127 8.09 -18.46 -6.76
N LYS A 128 9.32 -17.94 -6.85
CA LYS A 128 9.69 -16.67 -6.19
C LYS A 128 8.96 -15.46 -6.77
N PHE A 129 8.58 -15.50 -8.06
CA PHE A 129 7.77 -14.43 -8.66
C PHE A 129 6.43 -14.27 -7.95
N PHE A 130 5.72 -15.36 -7.65
CA PHE A 130 4.41 -15.30 -6.98
C PHE A 130 4.47 -14.69 -5.59
N ILE A 131 5.61 -14.79 -4.90
CA ILE A 131 5.83 -14.22 -3.56
C ILE A 131 6.35 -12.77 -3.64
N SER A 132 6.67 -12.28 -4.84
CA SER A 132 7.11 -10.90 -5.03
C SER A 132 5.99 -9.90 -4.73
N TYR A 133 6.33 -8.80 -4.05
CA TYR A 133 5.40 -7.70 -3.74
C TYR A 133 4.61 -7.24 -4.97
N TYR A 134 5.27 -7.06 -6.11
CA TYR A 134 4.59 -6.66 -7.35
C TYR A 134 3.56 -7.70 -7.82
N SER A 135 3.89 -9.00 -7.76
CA SER A 135 3.01 -10.08 -8.22
C SER A 135 1.76 -10.20 -7.35
N ILE A 136 1.92 -10.05 -6.02
CA ILE A 136 0.80 -10.04 -5.07
C ILE A 136 -0.15 -8.87 -5.40
N VAL A 137 0.37 -7.65 -5.57
CA VAL A 137 -0.45 -6.48 -5.91
C VAL A 137 -1.15 -6.65 -7.25
N ALA A 138 -0.44 -7.07 -8.29
CA ALA A 138 -1.01 -7.27 -9.63
C ALA A 138 -2.07 -8.38 -9.65
N PHE A 139 -1.84 -9.48 -8.93
CA PHE A 139 -2.82 -10.56 -8.77
C PHE A 139 -4.09 -10.07 -8.06
N LEU A 140 -3.95 -9.34 -6.95
CA LEU A 140 -5.09 -8.73 -6.24
C LEU A 140 -5.86 -7.76 -7.15
N CYS A 141 -5.16 -7.01 -8.00
CA CYS A 141 -5.78 -6.11 -8.97
C CYS A 141 -6.59 -6.86 -10.03
N ILE A 142 -6.11 -8.01 -10.50
CA ILE A 142 -6.85 -8.88 -11.43
C ILE A 142 -8.07 -9.48 -10.73
N LEU A 143 -7.91 -9.95 -9.48
CA LEU A 143 -8.99 -10.50 -8.65
C LEU A 143 -10.13 -9.48 -8.46
N ALA A 144 -9.80 -8.21 -8.26
CA ALA A 144 -10.76 -7.10 -8.14
C ALA A 144 -11.58 -6.82 -9.42
N SER A 145 -11.18 -7.40 -10.55
CA SER A 145 -11.91 -7.33 -11.82
C SER A 145 -12.82 -8.54 -12.08
N ILE A 146 -12.79 -9.58 -11.24
CA ILE A 146 -13.61 -10.80 -11.43
C ILE A 146 -15.10 -10.51 -11.41
N ASN A 147 -15.53 -9.43 -10.76
CA ASN A 147 -16.92 -8.97 -10.81
C ASN A 147 -17.43 -8.73 -12.25
N LEU A 148 -16.56 -8.50 -13.24
CA LEU A 148 -16.92 -8.46 -14.66
C LEU A 148 -17.54 -9.77 -15.16
N ILE A 149 -17.30 -10.90 -14.50
CA ILE A 149 -17.84 -12.19 -14.91
C ILE A 149 -19.36 -12.22 -14.83
N SER A 150 -19.96 -11.39 -13.98
CA SER A 150 -21.43 -11.24 -13.90
C SER A 150 -22.04 -10.65 -15.17
N LEU A 151 -21.26 -9.97 -16.02
CA LEU A 151 -21.70 -9.51 -17.34
C LEU A 151 -21.66 -10.62 -18.40
N PHE A 152 -20.86 -11.66 -18.19
CA PHE A 152 -20.64 -12.74 -19.16
C PHE A 152 -21.31 -14.06 -18.75
N ALA A 153 -21.52 -14.29 -17.46
CA ALA A 153 -22.15 -15.47 -16.91
C ALA A 153 -23.64 -15.21 -16.66
N ASN A 154 -24.49 -16.15 -17.06
CA ASN A 154 -25.93 -16.08 -16.82
C ASN A 154 -26.19 -16.12 -15.31
N ILE A 155 -26.76 -15.05 -14.76
CA ILE A 155 -26.82 -14.73 -13.31
C ILE A 155 -27.68 -15.74 -12.52
N ASN A 156 -28.41 -16.62 -13.21
CA ASN A 156 -29.37 -17.53 -12.60
C ASN A 156 -28.74 -18.71 -11.84
N ASP A 157 -27.46 -19.04 -12.08
CA ASP A 157 -26.76 -20.18 -11.46
C ASP A 157 -25.71 -19.78 -10.40
N ILE A 158 -25.54 -18.48 -10.12
CA ILE A 158 -24.49 -17.99 -9.20
C ILE A 158 -25.11 -17.53 -7.88
N ASP A 159 -24.60 -18.07 -6.78
CA ASP A 159 -24.97 -17.66 -5.43
C ASP A 159 -24.79 -16.14 -5.23
N LYS A 160 -25.86 -15.44 -4.85
CA LYS A 160 -25.84 -13.99 -4.57
C LYS A 160 -24.75 -13.58 -3.57
N LYS A 161 -24.48 -14.43 -2.57
CA LYS A 161 -23.40 -14.21 -1.59
C LYS A 161 -22.01 -14.17 -2.23
N VAL A 162 -21.76 -15.01 -3.23
CA VAL A 162 -20.48 -15.05 -3.96
C VAL A 162 -20.32 -13.79 -4.80
N LEU A 163 -21.41 -13.34 -5.43
CA LEU A 163 -21.42 -12.09 -6.19
C LEU A 163 -21.17 -10.87 -5.29
N ASP A 164 -21.81 -10.79 -4.12
CA ASP A 164 -21.61 -9.71 -3.15
C ASP A 164 -20.17 -9.69 -2.61
N PHE A 165 -19.56 -10.85 -2.40
CA PHE A 165 -18.15 -10.96 -2.04
C PHE A 165 -17.23 -10.40 -3.14
N PHE A 166 -17.46 -10.75 -4.42
CA PHE A 166 -16.69 -10.20 -5.54
C PHE A 166 -16.93 -8.70 -5.76
N ASN A 167 -18.13 -8.21 -5.47
CA ASN A 167 -18.46 -6.79 -5.47
C ASN A 167 -17.65 -6.04 -4.39
N ALA A 168 -17.54 -6.60 -3.18
CA ALA A 168 -16.76 -6.02 -2.08
C ALA A 168 -15.25 -5.93 -2.40
N LEU A 169 -14.73 -6.89 -3.18
CA LEU A 169 -13.36 -6.81 -3.73
C LEU A 169 -13.16 -5.62 -4.69
N GLY A 170 -14.22 -4.90 -5.07
CA GLY A 170 -14.12 -3.63 -5.79
C GLY A 170 -13.28 -2.58 -5.05
N MET A 171 -13.24 -2.59 -3.71
CA MET A 171 -12.36 -1.68 -2.93
C MET A 171 -10.87 -1.96 -3.18
N VAL A 172 -10.51 -3.21 -3.50
CA VAL A 172 -9.11 -3.61 -3.82
C VAL A 172 -8.61 -2.91 -5.10
N ARG A 173 -9.50 -2.33 -5.92
CA ARG A 173 -9.12 -1.50 -7.07
C ARG A 173 -8.27 -0.29 -6.68
N ILE A 174 -8.38 0.22 -5.45
CA ILE A 174 -7.50 1.29 -4.92
C ILE A 174 -6.02 0.88 -5.00
N LEU A 175 -5.71 -0.42 -4.83
CA LEU A 175 -4.34 -0.93 -4.85
C LEU A 175 -3.68 -0.79 -6.24
N ARG A 176 -4.46 -0.60 -7.31
CA ARG A 176 -3.93 -0.29 -8.65
C ARG A 176 -3.11 1.00 -8.65
N LEU A 177 -3.45 1.95 -7.78
CA LEU A 177 -2.65 3.17 -7.61
C LEU A 177 -1.23 2.84 -7.12
N LEU A 178 -1.05 1.79 -6.31
CA LEU A 178 0.27 1.37 -5.84
C LEU A 178 1.16 0.84 -6.97
N ILE A 179 0.58 0.31 -8.05
CA ILE A 179 1.33 -0.08 -9.25
C ILE A 179 1.90 1.16 -9.92
N VAL A 180 1.11 2.24 -10.02
CA VAL A 180 1.55 3.53 -10.57
C VAL A 180 2.73 4.09 -9.78
N LEU A 181 2.68 4.02 -8.44
CA LEU A 181 3.78 4.48 -7.60
C LEU A 181 5.10 3.76 -7.94
N GLN A 182 5.05 2.48 -8.29
CA GLN A 182 6.25 1.70 -8.65
C GLN A 182 6.87 2.10 -10.00
N ILE A 183 6.10 2.72 -10.90
CA ILE A 183 6.59 3.21 -12.19
C ILE A 183 7.50 4.42 -12.00
N PHE A 184 7.21 5.25 -11.00
CA PHE A 184 7.94 6.48 -10.74
C PHE A 184 9.24 6.19 -9.97
N ALA A 185 10.38 6.50 -10.61
CA ALA A 185 11.72 6.33 -10.02
C ALA A 185 11.90 6.94 -8.60
N PRO A 186 11.26 8.08 -8.23
CA PRO A 186 11.31 8.60 -6.87
C PRO A 186 10.84 7.61 -5.80
N PHE A 187 9.77 6.86 -6.03
CA PHE A 187 9.27 5.90 -5.03
C PHE A 187 10.19 4.71 -4.86
N ALA A 188 10.86 4.25 -5.93
CA ALA A 188 11.87 3.21 -5.81
C ALA A 188 13.04 3.64 -4.90
N ILE A 189 13.39 4.93 -4.90
CA ILE A 189 14.37 5.51 -3.98
C ILE A 189 13.81 5.51 -2.56
N ILE A 190 12.56 5.95 -2.37
CA ILE A 190 11.90 5.93 -1.06
C ILE A 190 11.89 4.50 -0.48
N PHE A 191 11.38 3.51 -1.22
CA PHE A 191 11.37 2.11 -0.77
C PHE A 191 12.76 1.56 -0.46
N ARG A 192 13.78 1.96 -1.24
CA ARG A 192 15.17 1.61 -0.96
C ARG A 192 15.63 2.20 0.38
N VAL A 193 15.33 3.46 0.65
CA VAL A 193 15.67 4.11 1.93
C VAL A 193 14.99 3.41 3.10
N PHE A 194 13.70 3.07 2.98
CA PHE A 194 12.99 2.29 4.01
C PHE A 194 13.64 0.93 4.26
N LYS A 195 14.14 0.27 3.21
CA LYS A 195 14.83 -1.02 3.32
C LYS A 195 16.21 -0.87 3.96
N ASP A 196 16.99 0.10 3.50
CA ASP A 196 18.36 0.35 3.94
C ASP A 196 18.40 0.83 5.41
N GLN A 197 17.43 1.66 5.80
CA GLN A 197 17.29 2.21 7.15
C GLN A 197 16.25 1.47 8.00
N SER A 198 15.84 0.27 7.58
CA SER A 198 14.78 -0.50 8.23
C SER A 198 15.01 -0.71 9.73
N LYS A 199 16.26 -0.95 10.14
CA LYS A 199 16.62 -1.15 11.56
C LYS A 199 16.30 0.08 12.42
N VAL A 200 16.71 1.27 11.96
CA VAL A 200 16.46 2.53 12.68
C VAL A 200 14.98 2.83 12.70
N LEU A 201 14.32 2.70 11.55
CA LEU A 201 12.90 3.01 11.40
C LEU A 201 12.01 2.07 12.23
N ILE A 202 12.33 0.77 12.27
CA ILE A 202 11.61 -0.20 13.10
C ILE A 202 11.76 0.15 14.58
N ASN A 203 12.97 0.50 15.04
CA ASN A 203 13.18 0.88 16.44
C ASN A 203 12.34 2.10 16.82
N VAL A 204 12.30 3.12 15.96
CA VAL A 204 11.47 4.32 16.18
C VAL A 204 9.99 3.98 16.15
N PHE A 205 9.55 3.14 15.21
CA PHE A 205 8.15 2.74 15.11
C PHE A 205 7.68 1.94 16.32
N VAL A 206 8.50 1.00 16.80
CA VAL A 206 8.25 0.24 18.04
C VAL A 206 8.20 1.17 19.24
N LEU A 207 9.14 2.12 19.34
CA LEU A 207 9.14 3.13 20.40
C LEU A 207 7.86 3.96 20.39
N VAL A 208 7.41 4.41 19.22
CA VAL A 208 6.16 5.17 19.06
C VAL A 208 4.95 4.36 19.51
N ILE A 209 4.84 3.08 19.11
CA ILE A 209 3.73 2.21 19.55
C ILE A 209 3.74 2.04 21.07
N VAL A 210 4.91 1.77 21.66
CA VAL A 210 5.05 1.62 23.11
C VAL A 210 4.62 2.90 23.82
N LEU A 211 5.03 4.07 23.34
CA LEU A 211 4.62 5.34 23.93
C LEU A 211 3.12 5.59 23.78
N ILE A 212 2.52 5.31 22.63
CA ILE A 212 1.06 5.43 22.45
C ILE A 212 0.33 4.59 23.50
N VAL A 213 0.72 3.33 23.68
CA VAL A 213 0.07 2.44 24.66
C VAL A 213 0.28 2.93 26.08
N LEU A 214 1.51 3.29 26.46
CA LEU A 214 1.83 3.77 27.81
C LEU A 214 1.06 5.06 28.14
N PHE A 215 1.07 6.04 27.26
CA PHE A 215 0.37 7.30 27.51
C PHE A 215 -1.14 7.13 27.47
N ALA A 216 -1.68 6.28 26.60
CA ALA A 216 -3.11 5.97 26.61
C ALA A 216 -3.53 5.32 27.94
N LEU A 217 -2.72 4.42 28.51
CA LEU A 217 -3.00 3.86 29.83
C LEU A 217 -2.99 4.92 30.92
N VAL A 218 -2.00 5.81 30.92
CA VAL A 218 -1.86 6.86 31.95
C VAL A 218 -3.00 7.87 31.84
N ILE A 219 -3.36 8.32 30.63
CA ILE A 219 -4.45 9.27 30.39
C ILE A 219 -5.79 8.65 30.79
N TRP A 220 -6.08 7.43 30.34
CA TRP A 220 -7.30 6.73 30.74
C TRP A 220 -7.40 6.58 32.25
N ASN A 221 -6.31 6.18 32.92
CA ASN A 221 -6.28 6.07 34.36
C ASN A 221 -6.51 7.42 35.06
N ALA A 222 -5.92 8.51 34.56
CA ALA A 222 -6.10 9.85 35.11
C ALA A 222 -7.53 10.39 34.91
N GLU A 223 -8.19 10.06 33.79
CA GLU A 223 -9.58 10.43 33.51
C GLU A 223 -10.55 9.65 34.39
N VAL A 224 -10.38 8.33 34.49
CA VAL A 224 -11.21 7.48 35.36
C VAL A 224 -11.05 7.89 36.83
N SER A 225 -9.81 8.19 37.26
CA SER A 225 -9.57 8.67 38.63
C SER A 225 -10.27 9.99 38.90
N HIS A 226 -10.21 10.94 37.95
CA HIS A 226 -10.88 12.24 38.10
C HIS A 226 -12.41 12.14 38.06
N TYR A 227 -12.96 11.21 37.27
CA TYR A 227 -14.39 10.92 37.29
C TYR A 227 -14.82 10.33 38.63
N ASN A 228 -14.07 9.36 39.15
CA ASN A 228 -14.37 8.74 40.45
C ASN A 228 -14.29 9.76 41.59
N GLU A 229 -13.36 10.71 41.54
CA GLU A 229 -13.27 11.79 42.53
C GLU A 229 -14.54 12.65 42.55
N GLN A 230 -15.04 13.08 41.38
CA GLN A 230 -16.29 13.84 41.28
C GLN A 230 -17.49 13.05 41.79
N VAL A 231 -17.58 11.75 41.47
CA VAL A 231 -18.63 10.88 41.99
C VAL A 231 -18.52 10.76 43.51
N ASN A 232 -17.32 10.55 44.05
CA ASN A 232 -17.11 10.42 45.49
C ASN A 232 -17.50 11.71 46.23
N GLU A 233 -17.11 12.88 45.72
CA GLU A 233 -17.52 14.18 46.28
C GLU A 233 -19.04 14.36 46.27
N PHE A 234 -19.69 14.04 45.15
CA PHE A 234 -21.14 14.12 45.02
C PHE A 234 -21.87 13.17 45.99
N VAL A 235 -21.43 11.92 46.09
CA VAL A 235 -22.02 10.92 47.00
C VAL A 235 -21.80 11.34 48.45
N ASN A 236 -20.60 11.79 48.82
CA ASN A 236 -20.27 12.25 50.17
C ASN A 236 -21.12 13.44 50.62
N ALA A 237 -21.42 14.37 49.70
CA ALA A 237 -22.30 15.50 49.98
C ALA A 237 -23.77 15.10 50.23
N ASN A 238 -24.17 13.91 49.77
CA ASN A 238 -25.56 13.43 49.77
C ASN A 238 -25.77 12.13 50.56
N LEU A 239 -24.86 11.78 51.48
CA LEU A 239 -24.88 10.51 52.22
C LEU A 239 -26.18 10.28 53.03
N ASN A 240 -26.79 11.34 53.58
CA ASN A 240 -28.04 11.27 54.35
C ASN A 240 -28.12 10.12 55.38
N GLY A 241 -26.99 9.77 56.00
CA GLY A 241 -26.90 8.69 57.00
C GLY A 241 -26.82 7.26 56.43
N MET A 242 -26.83 7.09 55.10
CA MET A 242 -26.57 5.80 54.44
C MET A 242 -25.06 5.49 54.39
N SER A 243 -24.71 4.22 54.16
CA SER A 243 -23.32 3.87 53.81
C SER A 243 -22.96 4.36 52.40
N PHE A 244 -21.67 4.55 52.13
CA PHE A 244 -21.19 5.08 50.85
C PHE A 244 -21.67 4.25 49.65
N GLU A 245 -21.61 2.92 49.75
CA GLU A 245 -22.03 2.01 48.66
C GLU A 245 -23.54 2.06 48.43
N GLU A 246 -24.35 2.14 49.49
CA GLU A 246 -25.81 2.30 49.38
C GLU A 246 -26.16 3.65 48.74
N ALA A 247 -25.52 4.73 49.18
CA ALA A 247 -25.72 6.07 48.65
C ALA A 247 -25.34 6.15 47.17
N LYS A 248 -24.22 5.53 46.76
CA LYS A 248 -23.78 5.49 45.36
C LYS A 248 -24.80 4.84 44.44
N VAL A 249 -25.42 3.73 44.86
CA VAL A 249 -26.47 3.05 44.09
C VAL A 249 -27.76 3.86 44.07
N ALA A 250 -28.16 4.42 45.22
CA ALA A 250 -29.39 5.21 45.34
C ALA A 250 -29.34 6.50 44.51
N LEU A 251 -28.16 7.15 44.44
CA LEU A 251 -27.95 8.41 43.74
C LEU A 251 -27.65 8.26 42.25
N GLN A 252 -27.48 7.04 41.73
CA GLN A 252 -27.10 6.82 40.33
C GLN A 252 -28.10 7.42 39.33
N ASN A 253 -29.39 7.48 39.70
CA ASN A 253 -30.45 8.06 38.87
C ASN A 253 -30.73 9.54 39.21
N HIS A 254 -29.94 10.16 40.10
CA HIS A 254 -30.11 11.57 40.45
C HIS A 254 -29.79 12.45 39.22
N PRO A 255 -30.59 13.50 38.92
CA PRO A 255 -30.40 14.34 37.73
C PRO A 255 -29.00 14.98 37.67
N ASP A 256 -28.44 15.34 38.83
CA ASP A 256 -27.11 15.96 38.95
C ASP A 256 -25.97 14.96 39.17
N TYR A 257 -26.20 13.65 39.03
CA TYR A 257 -25.14 12.65 39.22
C TYR A 257 -24.04 12.84 38.16
N PRO A 258 -22.75 12.93 38.53
CA PRO A 258 -21.65 13.16 37.60
C PRO A 258 -21.63 12.16 36.43
N GLN A 259 -21.60 12.68 35.20
CA GLN A 259 -21.52 11.90 33.97
C GLN A 259 -20.21 12.19 33.23
N PHE A 260 -19.71 11.20 32.50
CA PHE A 260 -18.61 11.45 31.56
C PHE A 260 -19.09 12.39 30.45
N PRO A 261 -18.39 13.51 30.18
CA PRO A 261 -18.71 14.36 29.04
C PRO A 261 -18.63 13.58 27.73
N SER A 262 -19.47 13.93 26.75
CA SER A 262 -19.53 13.22 25.45
C SER A 262 -18.21 13.23 24.68
N ASN A 263 -17.40 14.27 24.86
CA ASN A 263 -16.07 14.45 24.28
C ASN A 263 -14.92 14.00 25.20
N SER A 264 -15.22 13.32 26.31
CA SER A 264 -14.19 12.84 27.25
C SER A 264 -13.62 11.48 26.85
N VAL A 265 -12.42 11.20 27.34
CA VAL A 265 -11.74 9.93 27.12
C VAL A 265 -12.25 8.90 28.13
N SER A 266 -13.46 8.37 27.86
CA SER A 266 -14.20 7.52 28.81
C SER A 266 -13.72 6.06 28.89
N ASN A 267 -13.05 5.55 27.87
CA ASN A 267 -12.54 4.18 27.84
C ASN A 267 -11.14 4.10 27.22
N PHE A 268 -10.48 2.95 27.40
CA PHE A 268 -9.11 2.76 26.91
C PHE A 268 -8.99 2.87 25.38
N GLY A 269 -10.00 2.44 24.61
CA GLY A 269 -10.01 2.56 23.15
C GLY A 269 -10.04 4.03 22.70
N ASN A 270 -10.87 4.86 23.33
CA ASN A 270 -10.90 6.30 23.12
C ASN A 270 -9.55 6.93 23.51
N SER A 271 -8.90 6.44 24.56
CA SER A 271 -7.58 6.95 24.96
C SER A 271 -6.49 6.58 23.97
N LEU A 272 -6.49 5.35 23.46
CA LEU A 272 -5.56 4.93 22.40
C LEU A 272 -5.75 5.76 21.14
N TYR A 273 -7.01 5.99 20.74
CA TYR A 273 -7.35 6.84 19.61
C TYR A 273 -6.85 8.27 19.83
N PHE A 274 -7.21 8.89 20.95
CA PHE A 274 -6.79 10.24 21.34
C PHE A 274 -5.27 10.37 21.35
N THR A 275 -4.56 9.49 22.05
CA THR A 275 -3.09 9.51 22.12
C THR A 275 -2.46 9.34 20.74
N THR A 276 -3.03 8.50 19.88
CA THR A 276 -2.54 8.32 18.51
C THR A 276 -2.68 9.60 17.71
N ILE A 277 -3.86 10.24 17.67
CA ILE A 277 -4.08 11.47 16.90
C ILE A 277 -3.28 12.67 17.45
N THR A 278 -3.04 12.72 18.77
CA THR A 278 -2.20 13.75 19.39
C THR A 278 -0.72 13.53 19.07
N LEU A 279 -0.21 12.31 19.26
CA LEU A 279 1.21 12.01 19.01
C LEU A 279 1.56 12.10 17.52
N THR A 280 0.60 11.83 16.64
CA THR A 280 0.74 12.02 15.18
C THR A 280 0.49 13.45 14.72
N THR A 281 0.20 14.39 15.62
CA THR A 281 -0.09 15.81 15.35
C THR A 281 -1.32 16.06 14.45
N ILE A 282 -2.24 15.08 14.34
CA ILE A 282 -3.49 15.23 13.58
C ILE A 282 -4.50 16.06 14.38
N GLY A 283 -4.76 15.67 15.64
CA GLY A 283 -5.60 16.43 16.58
C GLY A 283 -6.98 16.83 16.07
N TYR A 284 -7.86 15.88 15.76
CA TYR A 284 -9.23 16.16 15.29
C TYR A 284 -10.08 16.98 16.28
N GLY A 285 -9.79 16.91 17.58
CA GLY A 285 -10.49 17.68 18.61
C GLY A 285 -11.86 17.11 19.02
N ASP A 286 -12.16 15.89 18.61
CA ASP A 286 -13.36 15.13 18.98
C ASP A 286 -13.30 14.57 20.41
N PHE A 287 -12.10 14.20 20.86
CA PHE A 287 -11.83 13.84 22.26
C PHE A 287 -10.84 14.79 22.92
N SER A 288 -11.10 15.14 24.19
CA SER A 288 -10.21 15.95 25.01
C SER A 288 -10.26 15.52 26.48
N PRO A 289 -9.10 15.31 27.14
CA PRO A 289 -9.06 14.96 28.55
C PRO A 289 -9.56 16.12 29.42
N GLN A 290 -10.37 15.79 30.42
CA GLN A 290 -10.94 16.75 31.35
C GLN A 290 -10.10 16.88 32.62
N SER A 291 -9.46 15.78 33.03
CA SER A 291 -8.60 15.69 34.21
C SER A 291 -7.42 16.68 34.12
N PRO A 292 -7.20 17.51 35.15
CA PRO A 292 -6.03 18.37 35.23
C PRO A 292 -4.71 17.60 35.08
N THR A 293 -4.63 16.42 35.69
CA THR A 293 -3.45 15.54 35.59
C THR A 293 -3.26 15.04 34.16
N ALA A 294 -4.34 14.60 33.51
CA ALA A 294 -4.27 14.16 32.11
C ALA A 294 -3.83 15.30 31.18
N LYS A 295 -4.30 16.54 31.40
CA LYS A 295 -3.88 17.72 30.64
C LYS A 295 -2.38 17.99 30.73
N ILE A 296 -1.79 17.87 31.93
CA ILE A 296 -0.33 18.00 32.10
C ILE A 296 0.42 16.92 31.32
N ILE A 297 -0.05 15.67 31.38
CA ILE A 297 0.51 14.56 30.62
C ILE A 297 0.45 14.84 29.10
N VAL A 298 -0.66 15.40 28.62
CA VAL A 298 -0.84 15.77 27.21
C VAL A 298 0.18 16.81 26.75
N ILE A 299 0.53 17.79 27.59
CA ILE A 299 1.57 18.77 27.26
C ILE A 299 2.92 18.07 27.05
N VAL A 300 3.29 17.19 27.99
CA VAL A 300 4.58 16.47 27.93
C VAL A 300 4.65 15.55 26.70
N ILE A 301 3.63 14.74 26.45
CA ILE A 301 3.61 13.85 25.29
C ILE A 301 3.61 14.62 23.97
N SER A 302 2.97 15.80 23.90
CA SER A 302 2.95 16.59 22.66
C SER A 302 4.36 17.02 22.25
N ILE A 303 5.19 17.44 23.21
CA ILE A 303 6.60 17.79 22.96
C ILE A 303 7.39 16.56 22.48
N VAL A 304 7.21 15.42 23.16
CA VAL A 304 7.88 14.16 22.81
C VAL A 304 7.45 13.66 21.42
N GLY A 305 6.15 13.74 21.10
CA GLY A 305 5.59 13.30 19.83
C GLY A 305 6.18 14.05 18.63
N ILE A 306 6.30 15.38 18.73
CA ILE A 306 6.93 16.21 17.69
C ILE A 306 8.38 15.76 17.43
N ALA A 307 9.16 15.53 18.50
CA ALA A 307 10.53 15.07 18.37
C ALA A 307 10.63 13.69 17.71
N LEU A 308 9.71 12.78 18.01
CA LEU A 308 9.71 11.42 17.45
C LEU A 308 9.33 11.36 15.98
N ILE A 309 8.31 12.13 15.55
CA ILE A 309 7.92 12.20 14.13
C ILE A 309 9.05 12.79 13.27
N ALA A 310 9.87 13.67 13.84
CA ALA A 310 11.00 14.25 13.11
C ALA A 310 12.07 13.21 12.73
N ILE A 311 12.22 12.12 13.49
CA ILE A 311 13.30 11.14 13.28
C ILE A 311 13.15 10.39 11.94
N PRO A 312 12.02 9.73 11.62
CA PRO A 312 11.84 9.08 10.32
C PRO A 312 12.03 10.03 9.14
N SER A 313 11.50 11.26 9.25
CA SER A 313 11.64 12.30 8.24
C SER A 313 13.12 12.64 8.00
N GLY A 314 13.88 12.88 9.07
CA GLY A 314 15.31 13.19 9.01
C GLY A 314 16.16 12.05 8.45
N VAL A 315 15.89 10.80 8.85
CA VAL A 315 16.58 9.61 8.33
C VAL A 315 16.34 9.43 6.83
N ILE A 316 15.10 9.65 6.38
CA ILE A 316 14.74 9.55 4.97
C ILE A 316 15.44 10.65 4.16
N ALA A 317 15.38 11.90 4.64
CA ALA A 317 16.01 13.04 3.99
C ALA A 317 17.54 12.86 3.89
N GLY A 318 18.20 12.47 4.98
CA GLY A 318 19.65 12.23 5.00
C GLY A 318 20.09 11.14 4.02
N SER A 319 19.35 10.03 3.99
CA SER A 319 19.64 8.92 3.06
C SER A 319 19.42 9.30 1.59
N PHE A 320 18.42 10.14 1.33
CA PHE A 320 18.15 10.65 -0.02
C PHE A 320 19.27 11.58 -0.49
N LEU A 321 19.69 12.52 0.37
CA LEU A 321 20.79 13.45 0.09
C LEU A 321 22.11 12.72 -0.15
N GLN A 322 22.43 11.70 0.66
CA GLN A 322 23.63 10.88 0.48
C GLN A 322 23.63 10.15 -0.87
N GLN A 323 22.49 9.61 -1.30
CA GLN A 323 22.38 8.98 -2.61
C GLN A 323 22.55 9.97 -3.77
N MET A 324 22.07 11.21 -3.61
CA MET A 324 22.29 12.26 -4.60
C MET A 324 23.76 12.66 -4.69
N GLN A 325 24.43 12.85 -3.55
CA GLN A 325 25.86 13.17 -3.50
C GLN A 325 26.70 12.07 -4.14
N ASN A 326 26.46 10.80 -3.81
CA ASN A 326 27.18 9.67 -4.40
C ASN A 326 27.04 9.61 -5.94
N LYS A 327 25.86 9.91 -6.48
CA LYS A 327 25.65 9.98 -7.94
C LYS A 327 26.41 11.14 -8.60
N ILE A 328 26.58 12.27 -7.90
CA ILE A 328 27.34 13.42 -8.40
C ILE A 328 28.84 13.07 -8.42
N THR A 329 29.37 12.51 -7.33
CA THR A 329 30.78 12.09 -7.23
C THR A 329 31.14 11.02 -8.26
N GLN A 330 30.29 10.02 -8.49
CA GLN A 330 30.50 9.00 -9.52
C GLN A 330 30.60 9.60 -10.93
N LYS A 331 29.70 10.54 -11.27
CA LYS A 331 29.75 11.23 -12.57
C LYS A 331 30.99 12.11 -12.74
N GLN A 332 31.52 12.66 -11.66
CA GLN A 332 32.77 13.44 -11.70
C GLN A 332 33.99 12.52 -11.90
N GLY A 333 34.01 11.35 -11.25
CA GLY A 333 35.07 10.36 -11.43
C GLY A 333 35.09 9.74 -12.83
N GLU A 334 33.93 9.46 -13.42
CA GLU A 334 33.83 8.97 -14.81
C GLU A 334 34.34 10.02 -15.82
N LYS A 335 34.07 11.32 -15.60
CA LYS A 335 34.54 12.41 -16.46
C LYS A 335 36.04 12.71 -16.37
N HIS A 336 36.74 12.19 -15.37
CA HIS A 336 38.17 12.41 -15.19
C HIS A 336 39.02 11.25 -15.73
N ASN A 337 38.37 10.12 -16.05
CA ASN A 337 39.00 8.92 -16.60
C ASN A 337 38.75 8.75 -18.12
N ASP A 338 37.94 9.63 -18.72
CA ASP A 338 37.78 9.84 -20.16
C ASP A 338 38.54 11.12 -20.57
#